data_AF-A0A6J8D0D2-F1
#
_entry.id   AF-A0A6J8D0D2-F1
#
_cell.length_a   1.000
_cell.length_b   1.000
_cell.length_c   1.000
_cell.angle_alpha   90.00
_cell.angle_beta   90.00
_cell.angle_gamma   90.00
#
_symmetry.space_group_name_H-M   'P 1'
#
loop_
_entity.id
_entity.type
_entity.pdbx_description
1 polymer ?
#
loop_
_entity_poly.entity_id
_entity_poly.type
_entity_poly.pdbx_seq_one_letter_code
_entity_poly.pdbx_strand_id
1 'polypeptide(L)'
;MIDLEYLCIEYKIYATDYSNDAVSCYTFEGKILWQFRNESILKCLIRIAVDNNSNVYVTAYKCVICIYPDGKKFKTFEASKDGLSDPKALHFHCTQNKLNVPDRDMTTRSEDCCGICKAREITKEANNWCCDCGEGLCFDCHDIHVNSKSSSNHDTIPIEKKTKVAIDEEIVAIKKYATEYQVYIGSKTIENKVEKEATYLQSLLEDGTLRQNRLKLTMNEKLSNIESIIGTFGTVETEIGQTLIVLKRRKNKQAQIMSNIPNIDKIEIAYVGQIKLPSSMVWSWIFKSFELQGIIILPDGKMILADSYYKRLLIVNNDGRWTSQYHAQ
;
A
#
# COMPACT_ATOMS: atom_id res chain seq x y z
N MET A 1 15.21 -12.57 18.21
CA MET A 1 14.05 -11.89 17.62
C MET A 1 14.45 -11.59 16.19
N ILE A 2 13.75 -12.15 15.21
CA ILE A 2 14.09 -12.00 13.79
C ILE A 2 13.05 -11.05 13.24
N ASP A 3 13.49 -9.85 12.88
CA ASP A 3 12.64 -8.87 12.21
C ASP A 3 12.73 -9.12 10.70
N LEU A 4 11.65 -9.66 10.13
CA LEU A 4 11.51 -9.91 8.70
C LEU A 4 10.51 -8.90 8.16
N GLU A 5 10.99 -7.97 7.34
CA GLU A 5 10.14 -7.06 6.59
C GLU A 5 10.01 -7.46 5.13
N TYR A 6 8.82 -7.21 4.57
CA TYR A 6 8.49 -7.57 3.20
C TYR A 6 7.85 -6.39 2.47
N LEU A 7 8.14 -6.29 1.17
CA LEU A 7 7.46 -5.38 0.26
C LEU A 7 7.13 -6.08 -1.06
N CYS A 8 5.96 -5.78 -1.62
CA CYS A 8 5.48 -6.34 -2.88
C CYS A 8 5.34 -5.25 -3.95
N ILE A 9 6.13 -5.35 -5.01
CA ILE A 9 6.06 -4.46 -6.19
C ILE A 9 6.28 -5.31 -7.45
N GLU A 10 5.52 -5.04 -8.53
CA GLU A 10 5.71 -5.68 -9.86
C GLU A 10 5.81 -7.22 -9.84
N TYR A 11 4.96 -7.86 -9.06
CA TYR A 11 4.93 -9.31 -8.88
C TYR A 11 6.17 -9.94 -8.25
N LYS A 12 6.95 -9.15 -7.52
CA LYS A 12 8.12 -9.60 -6.77
C LYS A 12 7.93 -9.32 -5.29
N ILE A 13 8.45 -10.21 -4.47
CA ILE A 13 8.54 -10.06 -3.02
C ILE A 13 9.98 -9.72 -2.68
N TYR A 14 10.18 -8.64 -1.95
CA TYR A 14 11.49 -8.25 -1.41
C TYR A 14 11.49 -8.47 0.09
N ALA A 15 12.57 -9.03 0.63
CA ALA A 15 12.68 -9.34 2.04
C ALA A 15 14.08 -9.00 2.59
N THR A 16 14.13 -8.50 3.83
CA THR A 16 15.37 -8.37 4.61
C THR A 16 15.48 -9.51 5.60
N ASP A 17 16.64 -10.17 5.65
CA ASP A 17 16.97 -11.19 6.64
C ASP A 17 18.06 -10.66 7.56
N TYR A 18 17.65 -10.21 8.74
CA TYR A 18 18.54 -9.71 9.78
C TYR A 18 19.55 -10.77 10.27
N SER A 19 19.19 -12.06 10.26
CA SER A 19 20.06 -13.10 10.83
C SER A 19 21.21 -13.46 9.89
N ASN A 20 20.99 -13.31 8.60
CA ASN A 20 21.91 -13.71 7.54
C ASN A 20 22.55 -12.51 6.81
N ASP A 21 22.34 -11.29 7.33
CA ASP A 21 22.76 -10.02 6.71
C ASP A 21 22.49 -10.01 5.20
N ALA A 22 21.24 -10.32 4.82
CA ALA A 22 20.87 -10.55 3.42
C ALA A 22 19.61 -9.78 3.02
N VAL A 23 19.55 -9.39 1.74
CA VAL A 23 18.34 -8.89 1.09
C VAL A 23 18.03 -9.81 -0.08
N SER A 24 16.81 -10.30 -0.15
CA SER A 24 16.41 -11.29 -1.15
C SER A 24 15.21 -10.81 -1.94
N CYS A 25 15.18 -11.13 -3.23
CA CYS A 25 14.04 -10.93 -4.10
C CYS A 25 13.50 -12.29 -4.55
N TYR A 26 12.18 -12.46 -4.48
CA TYR A 26 11.48 -13.68 -4.81
C TYR A 26 10.38 -13.41 -5.83
N THR A 27 10.05 -14.44 -6.59
CA THR A 27 8.76 -14.57 -7.27
C THR A 27 7.64 -14.84 -6.25
N PHE A 28 6.37 -14.70 -6.66
CA PHE A 28 5.23 -15.07 -5.81
C PHE A 28 5.15 -16.56 -5.51
N GLU A 29 5.75 -17.40 -6.34
CA GLU A 29 5.88 -18.84 -6.11
C GLU A 29 6.98 -19.17 -5.09
N GLY A 30 7.68 -18.16 -4.55
CA GLY A 30 8.74 -18.30 -3.57
C GLY A 30 10.11 -18.66 -4.17
N LYS A 31 10.25 -18.69 -5.50
CA LYS A 31 11.56 -18.88 -6.15
C LYS A 31 12.41 -17.63 -5.98
N ILE A 32 13.62 -17.78 -5.46
CA ILE A 32 14.62 -16.71 -5.36
C ILE A 32 15.01 -16.24 -6.77
N LEU A 33 14.86 -14.95 -7.03
CA LEU A 33 15.33 -14.28 -8.24
C LEU A 33 16.77 -13.80 -8.08
N TRP A 34 17.07 -13.16 -6.94
CA TRP A 34 18.42 -12.79 -6.54
C TRP A 34 18.52 -12.66 -5.03
N GLN A 35 19.74 -12.73 -4.52
CA GLN A 35 20.07 -12.49 -3.13
C GLN A 35 21.35 -11.66 -3.05
N PHE A 36 21.27 -10.55 -2.32
CA PHE A 36 22.39 -9.68 -2.03
C PHE A 36 22.88 -9.93 -0.61
N ARG A 37 24.16 -10.28 -0.47
CA ARG A 37 24.84 -10.51 0.82
C ARG A 37 26.09 -9.67 0.90
N ASN A 38 26.21 -8.91 1.99
CA ASN A 38 27.40 -8.13 2.30
C ASN A 38 27.41 -7.78 3.80
N GLU A 39 27.98 -8.67 4.61
CA GLU A 39 28.05 -8.56 6.08
C GLU A 39 28.71 -7.25 6.56
N SER A 40 29.57 -6.64 5.74
CA SER A 40 30.24 -5.39 6.12
C SER A 40 29.30 -4.19 6.10
N ILE A 41 28.26 -4.22 5.27
CA ILE A 41 27.37 -3.07 5.00
C ILE A 41 25.96 -3.35 5.53
N LEU A 42 25.46 -4.58 5.42
CA LEU A 42 24.10 -4.99 5.79
C LEU A 42 23.95 -5.26 7.29
N LYS A 43 24.57 -4.44 8.15
CA LYS A 43 24.47 -4.61 9.60
C LYS A 43 23.16 -4.04 10.11
N CYS A 44 22.42 -4.83 10.87
CA CYS A 44 21.16 -4.43 11.48
C CYS A 44 20.14 -3.90 10.46
N LEU A 45 19.74 -4.75 9.52
CA LEU A 45 18.67 -4.41 8.57
C LEU A 45 17.34 -4.21 9.30
N ILE A 46 16.67 -3.08 9.07
CA ILE A 46 15.42 -2.76 9.77
C ILE A 46 14.26 -2.61 8.80
N ARG A 47 14.40 -1.75 7.78
CA ARG A 47 13.33 -1.39 6.86
C ARG A 47 13.68 -1.59 5.41
N ILE A 48 12.66 -1.82 4.59
CA ILE A 48 12.77 -1.96 3.14
C ILE A 48 11.74 -1.09 2.40
N ALA A 49 12.16 -0.40 1.35
CA ALA A 49 11.28 0.17 0.34
C ALA A 49 11.80 -0.12 -1.07
N VAL A 50 10.95 0.01 -2.08
CA VAL A 50 11.32 -0.19 -3.48
C VAL A 50 10.77 0.97 -4.31
N ASP A 51 11.58 1.50 -5.22
CA ASP A 51 11.17 2.59 -6.11
C ASP A 51 10.48 2.11 -7.39
N ASN A 52 10.06 3.08 -8.22
CA ASN A 52 9.43 2.81 -9.51
C ASN A 52 10.37 2.18 -10.55
N ASN A 53 11.67 2.13 -10.31
CA ASN A 53 12.68 1.50 -11.17
C ASN A 53 13.13 0.15 -10.60
N SER A 54 12.39 -0.40 -9.63
CA SER A 54 12.72 -1.62 -8.89
C SER A 54 14.05 -1.57 -8.11
N ASN A 55 14.58 -0.38 -7.80
CA ASN A 55 15.69 -0.24 -6.85
C ASN A 55 15.18 -0.49 -5.44
N VAL A 56 15.93 -1.28 -4.67
CA VAL A 56 15.58 -1.69 -3.31
C VAL A 56 16.39 -0.87 -2.32
N TYR A 57 15.70 -0.12 -1.47
CA TYR A 57 16.28 0.68 -0.41
C TYR A 57 16.11 -0.05 0.91
N VAL A 58 17.22 -0.28 1.62
CA VAL A 58 17.19 -0.87 2.96
C VAL A 58 17.88 0.04 3.95
N THR A 59 17.31 0.17 5.15
CA THR A 59 18.00 0.80 6.27
C THR A 59 18.91 -0.19 6.94
N ALA A 60 20.14 0.23 7.20
CA ALA A 60 21.15 -0.49 7.95
C ALA A 60 21.74 0.45 9.01
N TYR A 61 22.68 -0.05 9.82
CA TYR A 61 23.32 0.73 10.87
C TYR A 61 23.95 2.02 10.31
N LYS A 62 23.34 3.17 10.61
CA LYS A 62 23.77 4.53 10.22
C LYS A 62 23.85 4.78 8.70
N CYS A 63 23.17 3.98 7.88
CA CYS A 63 23.15 4.20 6.44
C CYS A 63 21.87 3.68 5.80
N VAL A 64 21.63 4.14 4.58
CA VAL A 64 20.64 3.56 3.66
C VAL A 64 21.40 2.97 2.48
N ILE A 65 21.02 1.76 2.07
CA ILE A 65 21.64 1.06 0.95
C ILE A 65 20.60 0.92 -0.14
N CYS A 66 20.94 1.40 -1.34
CA CYS A 66 20.17 1.23 -2.56
C CYS A 66 20.79 0.09 -3.38
N ILE A 67 20.10 -1.03 -3.46
CA ILE A 67 20.45 -2.20 -4.26
C ILE A 67 19.71 -2.08 -5.60
N TYR A 68 20.45 -2.16 -6.71
CA TYR A 68 19.86 -2.06 -8.03
C TYR A 68 19.05 -3.33 -8.39
N PRO A 69 18.19 -3.30 -9.43
CA PRO A 69 17.23 -4.38 -9.71
C PRO A 69 17.86 -5.75 -9.99
N ASP A 70 19.13 -5.77 -10.37
CA ASP A 70 19.91 -6.99 -10.63
C ASP A 70 20.43 -7.67 -9.36
N GLY A 71 20.32 -7.02 -8.19
CA GLY A 71 20.84 -7.50 -6.92
C GLY A 71 22.37 -7.55 -6.84
N LYS A 72 23.11 -7.01 -7.82
CA LYS A 72 24.58 -7.09 -7.91
C LYS A 72 25.26 -5.79 -7.59
N LYS A 73 24.68 -4.68 -8.03
CA LYS A 73 25.20 -3.34 -7.77
C LYS A 73 24.48 -2.73 -6.59
N PHE A 74 25.17 -1.86 -5.86
CA PHE A 74 24.55 -1.06 -4.82
C PHE A 74 25.21 0.32 -4.68
N LYS A 75 24.52 1.22 -3.99
CA LYS A 75 25.01 2.53 -3.56
C LYS A 75 24.66 2.70 -2.07
N THR A 76 25.57 3.25 -1.29
CA THR A 76 25.34 3.57 0.12
C THR A 76 25.17 5.07 0.31
N PHE A 77 24.24 5.45 1.18
CA PHE A 77 24.03 6.80 1.69
C PHE A 77 24.38 6.78 3.18
N GLU A 78 25.43 7.51 3.56
CA GLU A 78 26.05 7.44 4.89
C GLU A 78 25.63 8.61 5.76
N ALA A 79 25.45 8.34 7.05
CA ALA A 79 25.12 9.35 8.07
C ALA A 79 25.97 10.62 7.99
N SER A 80 27.30 10.48 7.97
CA SER A 80 28.23 11.61 8.04
C SER A 80 28.31 12.45 6.78
N LYS A 81 27.90 11.92 5.62
CA LYS A 81 28.01 12.60 4.31
C LYS A 81 26.68 13.09 3.80
N ASP A 82 25.62 12.31 4.04
CA ASP A 82 24.29 12.55 3.49
C ASP A 82 23.30 13.10 4.53
N GLY A 83 23.76 13.40 5.76
CA GLY A 83 22.96 14.04 6.80
C GLY A 83 21.93 13.12 7.46
N LEU A 84 22.20 11.82 7.50
CA LEU A 84 21.38 10.85 8.25
C LEU A 84 21.98 10.69 9.66
N SER A 85 21.20 10.52 10.73
CA SER A 85 21.76 10.22 12.05
C SER A 85 21.40 8.82 12.54
N ASP A 86 20.15 8.39 12.35
CA ASP A 86 19.66 7.05 12.71
C ASP A 86 18.47 6.65 11.82
N PRO A 87 18.71 6.28 10.54
CA PRO A 87 17.64 5.98 9.59
C PRO A 87 16.97 4.65 9.96
N LYS A 88 15.93 4.70 10.79
CA LYS A 88 15.16 3.51 11.22
C LYS A 88 13.87 3.29 10.46
N ALA A 89 13.40 4.32 9.77
CA ALA A 89 12.21 4.27 8.94
C ALA A 89 12.55 4.70 7.52
N LEU A 90 11.82 4.15 6.57
CA LEU A 90 12.05 4.39 5.17
C LEU A 90 10.72 4.25 4.42
N HIS A 91 10.39 5.24 3.63
CA HIS A 91 9.15 5.28 2.86
C HIS A 91 9.42 5.83 1.47
N PHE A 92 9.00 5.11 0.44
CA PHE A 92 9.11 5.58 -0.94
C PHE A 92 7.76 6.11 -1.42
N HIS A 93 7.73 7.40 -1.76
CA HIS A 93 6.55 8.07 -2.28
C HIS A 93 6.50 7.91 -3.81
N CYS A 94 5.77 6.90 -4.29
CA CYS A 94 5.77 6.49 -5.70
C CYS A 94 5.41 7.62 -6.68
N THR A 95 4.39 8.44 -6.39
CA THR A 95 3.97 9.50 -7.32
C THR A 95 4.94 10.68 -7.41
N GLN A 96 5.72 10.92 -6.36
CA GLN A 96 6.72 11.99 -6.33
C GLN A 96 8.11 11.49 -6.73
N ASN A 97 8.27 10.17 -6.87
CA ASN A 97 9.54 9.50 -7.08
C ASN A 97 10.60 9.93 -6.04
N LYS A 98 10.19 10.00 -4.77
CA LYS A 98 11.00 10.48 -3.66
C LYS A 98 11.12 9.43 -2.57
N LEU A 99 12.33 9.25 -2.07
CA LEU A 99 12.60 8.46 -0.88
C LEU A 99 12.62 9.38 0.35
N ASN A 100 11.72 9.11 1.29
CA ASN A 100 11.69 9.76 2.59
C ASN A 100 12.35 8.84 3.61
N VAL A 101 13.40 9.35 4.24
CA VAL A 101 14.12 8.67 5.32
C VAL A 101 13.97 9.55 6.56
N PRO A 102 12.89 9.39 7.34
CA PRO A 102 12.68 10.19 8.54
C PRO A 102 13.83 9.94 9.51
N ASP A 103 14.56 11.00 9.84
CA ASP A 103 15.63 10.92 10.80
C ASP A 103 15.06 10.88 12.22
N ARG A 104 15.56 9.97 13.07
CA ARG A 104 15.00 9.79 14.42
C ARG A 104 15.21 11.02 15.30
N ASP A 105 16.28 11.76 15.08
CA ASP A 105 16.53 13.02 15.79
C ASP A 105 15.54 14.12 15.37
N MET A 106 14.89 13.97 14.21
CA MET A 106 13.81 14.86 13.77
C MET A 106 12.46 14.46 14.40
N THR A 107 12.18 13.18 14.65
CA THR A 107 10.93 12.76 15.32
C THR A 107 10.96 12.92 16.85
N THR A 108 12.14 13.16 17.43
CA THR A 108 12.29 13.63 18.83
C THR A 108 12.48 15.14 18.94
N ARG A 109 12.39 15.89 17.84
CA ARG A 109 11.71 17.19 17.95
C ARG A 109 10.28 16.83 18.29
N SER A 110 9.97 16.79 19.59
CA SER A 110 8.59 16.80 20.07
C SER A 110 7.87 17.81 19.20
N GLU A 111 7.04 17.32 18.29
CA GLU A 111 6.24 18.18 17.41
C GLU A 111 5.35 19.10 18.25
N ASP A 112 5.19 18.71 19.51
CA ASP A 112 4.59 19.44 20.62
C ASP A 112 5.46 20.59 21.15
N CYS A 113 6.64 20.92 20.60
CA CYS A 113 7.50 21.98 21.13
C CYS A 113 7.84 23.06 20.12
N CYS A 114 7.86 24.31 20.60
CA CYS A 114 8.21 25.47 19.82
C CYS A 114 9.68 25.40 19.37
N GLY A 115 9.94 25.39 18.05
CA GLY A 115 11.28 25.31 17.48
C GLY A 115 12.18 26.47 17.92
N ILE A 116 11.63 27.69 17.94
CA ILE A 116 12.34 28.91 18.36
C ILE A 116 12.70 28.85 19.86
N CYS A 117 11.78 28.41 20.71
CA CYS A 117 12.08 28.26 22.15
C CYS A 117 13.11 27.16 22.38
N LYS A 118 12.99 26.03 21.67
CA LYS A 118 13.92 24.90 21.78
C LYS A 118 15.35 25.32 21.41
N ALA A 119 15.53 26.15 20.39
CA ALA A 119 16.82 26.70 20.01
C ALA A 119 17.47 27.59 21.10
N ARG A 120 16.67 28.11 22.02
CA ARG A 120 17.10 28.87 23.20
C ARG A 120 17.17 28.01 24.47
N GLU A 121 17.14 26.68 24.33
CA GLU A 121 17.09 25.73 25.44
C GLU A 121 15.86 25.90 26.35
N ILE A 122 14.77 26.45 25.81
CA ILE A 122 13.48 26.62 26.51
C ILE A 122 12.47 25.64 25.92
N THR A 123 11.91 24.79 26.77
CA THR A 123 10.82 23.88 26.36
C THR A 123 9.48 24.59 26.56
N LYS A 124 8.85 25.01 25.46
CA LYS A 124 7.46 25.48 25.44
C LYS A 124 6.65 24.65 24.46
N GLU A 125 5.41 24.36 24.81
CA GLU A 125 4.50 23.64 23.94
C GLU A 125 4.21 24.45 22.67
N ALA A 126 4.19 23.80 21.52
CA ALA A 126 3.79 24.42 20.27
C ALA A 126 2.27 24.35 20.15
N ASN A 127 1.66 25.47 19.75
CA ASN A 127 0.21 25.57 19.55
C ASN A 127 -0.14 25.80 18.07
N ASN A 128 0.80 26.35 17.31
CA ASN A 128 0.69 26.58 15.88
C ASN A 128 1.84 25.89 15.14
N TRP A 129 1.59 25.52 13.89
CA TRP A 129 2.56 24.98 12.95
C TRP A 129 2.67 25.92 11.76
N CYS A 130 3.88 26.36 11.44
CA CYS A 130 4.13 27.12 10.21
C CYS A 130 4.38 26.15 9.05
N CYS A 131 3.50 26.17 8.05
CA CYS A 131 3.54 25.28 6.90
C CYS A 131 4.79 25.52 6.03
N ASP A 132 5.21 26.78 5.90
CA ASP A 132 6.36 27.16 5.07
C ASP A 132 7.70 26.85 5.73
N CYS A 133 7.80 27.01 7.05
CA CYS A 133 9.04 26.73 7.79
C CYS A 133 9.16 25.27 8.22
N GLY A 134 8.04 24.55 8.34
CA GLY A 134 8.03 23.22 8.93
C GLY A 134 8.40 23.23 10.43
N GLU A 135 7.98 24.25 11.16
CA GLU A 135 8.30 24.41 12.59
C GLU A 135 7.05 24.63 13.44
N GLY A 136 7.06 24.05 14.65
CA GLY A 136 6.06 24.33 15.69
C GLY A 136 6.38 25.63 16.42
N LEU A 137 5.34 26.39 16.79
CA LEU A 137 5.40 27.71 17.42
C LEU A 137 4.47 27.76 18.64
N CYS A 138 4.99 28.19 19.79
CA CYS A 138 4.15 28.57 20.93
C CYS A 138 3.47 29.92 20.65
N PHE A 139 2.50 30.34 21.47
CA PHE A 139 1.78 31.62 21.28
C PHE A 139 2.72 32.82 21.07
N ASP A 140 3.69 33.02 21.98
CA ASP A 140 4.60 34.18 21.92
C ASP A 140 5.45 34.18 20.63
N CYS A 141 5.91 32.99 20.23
CA CYS A 141 6.75 32.84 19.05
C CYS A 141 5.93 32.93 17.76
N HIS A 142 4.66 32.53 17.79
CA HIS A 142 3.73 32.68 16.67
C HIS A 142 3.50 34.15 16.35
N ASP A 143 3.20 34.98 17.36
CA ASP A 143 2.99 36.42 17.16
C ASP A 143 4.22 37.10 16.57
N ILE A 144 5.42 36.78 17.07
CA ILE A 144 6.67 37.32 16.52
C ILE A 144 6.88 36.84 15.09
N HIS A 145 6.59 35.56 14.82
CA HIS A 145 6.78 34.94 13.51
C HIS A 145 5.88 35.57 12.45
N VAL A 146 4.58 35.72 12.70
CA VAL A 146 3.64 36.28 11.71
C VAL A 146 3.83 37.79 11.51
N ASN A 147 4.41 38.50 12.49
CA ASN A 147 4.69 39.93 12.35
C ASN A 147 6.10 40.24 11.82
N SER A 148 7.00 39.25 11.76
CA SER A 148 8.33 39.44 11.18
C SER A 148 8.24 39.59 9.66
N LYS A 149 9.01 40.53 9.12
CA LYS A 149 9.05 40.79 7.66
C LYS A 149 9.39 39.54 6.85
N SER A 150 10.24 38.66 7.37
CA SER A 150 10.68 37.44 6.68
C SER A 150 9.61 36.35 6.59
N SER A 151 8.62 36.36 7.49
CA SER A 151 7.64 35.29 7.66
C SER A 151 6.19 35.80 7.69
N SER A 152 5.99 37.09 7.43
CA SER A 152 4.68 37.74 7.40
C SER A 152 3.69 37.16 6.40
N ASN A 153 4.19 36.45 5.38
CA ASN A 153 3.38 35.77 4.38
C ASN A 153 3.33 34.24 4.57
N HIS A 154 3.83 33.72 5.69
CA HIS A 154 3.79 32.28 5.94
C HIS A 154 2.40 31.88 6.44
N ASP A 155 1.92 30.74 5.94
CA ASP A 155 0.71 30.13 6.44
C ASP A 155 1.01 29.39 7.76
N THR A 156 0.17 29.67 8.75
CA THR A 156 0.21 29.01 10.05
C THR A 156 -1.12 28.36 10.36
N ILE A 157 -1.09 27.12 10.84
CA ILE A 157 -2.28 26.38 11.26
C ILE A 157 -2.15 25.96 12.73
N PRO A 158 -3.24 25.92 13.50
CA PRO A 158 -3.23 25.27 14.81
C PRO A 158 -2.73 23.82 14.70
N ILE A 159 -1.94 23.36 15.67
CA ILE A 159 -1.38 22.01 15.65
C ILE A 159 -2.48 20.94 15.65
N GLU A 160 -3.63 21.16 16.29
CA GLU A 160 -4.72 20.19 16.24
C GLU A 160 -5.28 20.02 14.82
N LYS A 161 -5.19 21.06 13.97
CA LYS A 161 -5.57 20.98 12.56
C LYS A 161 -4.52 20.28 11.71
N LYS A 162 -3.22 20.41 12.02
CA LYS A 162 -2.13 19.73 11.31
C LYS A 162 -2.35 18.21 11.30
N THR A 163 -2.62 17.64 12.48
CA THR A 163 -2.87 16.20 12.64
C THR A 163 -4.09 15.76 11.83
N LYS A 164 -5.16 16.56 11.83
CA LYS A 164 -6.37 16.26 11.06
C LYS A 164 -6.14 16.27 9.55
N VAL A 165 -5.42 17.28 9.03
CA VAL A 165 -5.12 17.38 7.59
C VAL A 165 -4.26 16.20 7.13
N ALA A 166 -3.23 15.83 7.90
CA ALA A 166 -2.40 14.67 7.58
C ALA A 166 -3.21 13.36 7.52
N ILE A 167 -4.11 13.15 8.50
CA ILE A 167 -5.02 11.99 8.52
C ILE A 167 -5.98 12.02 7.33
N ASP A 168 -6.57 13.18 7.00
CA ASP A 168 -7.50 13.31 5.88
C ASP A 168 -6.80 13.03 4.53
N GLU A 169 -5.56 13.51 4.35
CA GLU A 169 -4.73 13.20 3.17
C GLU A 169 -4.38 11.71 3.07
N GLU A 170 -3.99 11.07 4.18
CA GLU A 170 -3.77 9.62 4.24
C GLU A 170 -5.06 8.84 3.93
N ILE A 171 -6.21 9.25 4.47
CA ILE A 171 -7.51 8.62 4.18
C ILE A 171 -7.86 8.76 2.69
N VAL A 172 -7.63 9.92 2.08
CA VAL A 172 -7.85 10.13 0.63
C VAL A 172 -6.93 9.22 -0.19
N ALA A 173 -5.66 9.11 0.19
CA ALA A 173 -4.71 8.20 -0.46
C ALA A 173 -5.17 6.74 -0.32
N ILE A 174 -5.49 6.28 0.88
CA ILE A 174 -6.01 4.93 1.16
C ILE A 174 -7.26 4.66 0.33
N LYS A 175 -8.23 5.59 0.30
CA LYS A 175 -9.47 5.44 -0.49
C LYS A 175 -9.16 5.27 -1.97
N LYS A 176 -8.29 6.12 -2.53
CA LYS A 176 -7.88 6.05 -3.94
C LYS A 176 -7.25 4.69 -4.28
N TYR A 177 -6.25 4.27 -3.51
CA TYR A 177 -5.55 3.00 -3.76
C TYR A 177 -6.45 1.79 -3.53
N ALA A 178 -7.33 1.84 -2.53
CA ALA A 178 -8.34 0.79 -2.32
C ALA A 178 -9.28 0.66 -3.53
N THR A 179 -9.67 1.78 -4.17
CA THR A 179 -10.54 1.72 -5.36
C THR A 179 -9.80 1.16 -6.58
N GLU A 180 -8.56 1.60 -6.82
CA GLU A 180 -7.73 1.08 -7.92
C GLU A 180 -7.43 -0.41 -7.76
N TYR A 181 -7.15 -0.84 -6.53
CA TYR A 181 -6.93 -2.24 -6.19
C TYR A 181 -8.20 -3.09 -6.35
N GLN A 182 -9.37 -2.58 -5.95
CA GLN A 182 -10.66 -3.23 -6.19
C GLN A 182 -10.95 -3.39 -7.69
N VAL A 183 -10.65 -2.36 -8.50
CA VAL A 183 -10.77 -2.42 -9.97
C VAL A 183 -9.83 -3.47 -10.55
N TYR A 184 -8.59 -3.52 -10.06
CA TYR A 184 -7.62 -4.52 -10.49
C TYR A 184 -8.08 -5.95 -10.15
N ILE A 185 -8.53 -6.22 -8.91
CA ILE A 185 -9.07 -7.53 -8.51
C ILE A 185 -10.26 -7.91 -9.41
N GLY A 186 -11.15 -6.96 -9.68
CA GLY A 186 -12.28 -7.14 -10.58
C GLY A 186 -11.83 -7.58 -11.97
N SER A 187 -10.85 -6.87 -12.55
CA SER A 187 -10.27 -7.20 -13.86
C SER A 187 -9.65 -8.60 -13.88
N LYS A 188 -8.83 -8.96 -12.89
CA LYS A 188 -8.19 -10.28 -12.82
C LYS A 188 -9.19 -11.41 -12.63
N THR A 189 -10.25 -11.18 -11.87
CA THR A 189 -11.33 -12.15 -11.71
C THR A 189 -12.05 -12.41 -13.04
N ILE A 190 -12.24 -11.38 -13.86
CA ILE A 190 -12.83 -11.50 -15.20
C ILE A 190 -11.87 -12.26 -16.12
N GLU A 191 -10.59 -11.88 -16.19
CA GLU A 191 -9.58 -12.57 -16.99
C GLU A 191 -9.52 -14.07 -16.69
N ASN A 192 -9.42 -14.45 -15.41
CA ASN A 192 -9.37 -15.85 -15.00
C ASN A 192 -10.64 -16.63 -15.37
N LYS A 193 -11.81 -15.99 -15.36
CA LYS A 193 -13.06 -16.63 -15.80
C LYS A 193 -13.07 -16.85 -17.32
N VAL A 194 -12.61 -15.86 -18.08
CA VAL A 194 -12.51 -15.96 -19.54
C VAL A 194 -11.53 -17.06 -19.95
N GLU A 195 -10.38 -17.16 -19.29
CA GLU A 195 -9.37 -18.19 -19.58
C GLU A 195 -9.88 -19.61 -19.29
N LYS A 196 -10.63 -19.81 -18.20
CA LYS A 196 -11.26 -21.10 -17.87
C LYS A 196 -12.30 -21.51 -18.91
N GLU A 197 -13.17 -20.59 -19.31
CA GLU A 197 -14.17 -20.85 -20.35
C GLU A 197 -13.50 -21.11 -21.71
N ALA A 198 -12.44 -20.38 -22.06
CA ALA A 198 -11.67 -20.61 -23.27
C ALA A 198 -11.03 -22.00 -23.27
N THR A 199 -10.42 -22.41 -22.15
CA THR A 199 -9.83 -23.75 -21.99
C THR A 199 -10.89 -24.85 -22.10
N TYR A 200 -12.08 -24.62 -21.55
CA TYR A 200 -13.21 -25.54 -21.67
C TYR A 200 -13.72 -25.65 -23.11
N LEU A 201 -13.86 -24.53 -23.82
CA LEU A 201 -14.26 -24.54 -25.23
C LEU A 201 -13.20 -25.23 -26.11
N GLN A 202 -11.93 -25.02 -25.80
CA GLN A 202 -10.81 -25.70 -26.46
C GLN A 202 -10.90 -27.22 -26.27
N SER A 203 -11.19 -27.69 -25.05
CA SER A 203 -11.31 -29.14 -24.79
C SER A 203 -12.52 -29.76 -25.49
N LEU A 204 -13.64 -29.04 -25.60
CA LEU A 204 -14.80 -29.49 -26.40
C LEU A 204 -14.49 -29.61 -27.90
N LEU A 205 -13.62 -28.74 -28.43
CA LEU A 205 -13.17 -28.81 -29.82
C LEU A 205 -12.25 -30.01 -30.06
N GLU A 206 -11.32 -30.26 -29.15
CA GLU A 206 -10.35 -31.35 -29.23
C GLU A 206 -11.01 -32.73 -29.09
N ASP A 207 -12.06 -32.85 -28.27
CA ASP A 207 -12.77 -34.12 -28.03
C ASP A 207 -13.75 -34.50 -29.17
N GLY A 208 -13.85 -33.68 -30.23
CA GLY A 208 -14.66 -33.96 -31.41
C GLY A 208 -16.19 -33.96 -31.18
N THR A 209 -16.64 -33.66 -29.97
CA THR A 209 -18.07 -33.63 -29.56
C THR A 209 -18.85 -32.47 -30.19
N LEU A 210 -18.16 -31.47 -30.77
CA LEU A 210 -18.77 -30.28 -31.38
C LEU A 210 -19.24 -30.44 -32.84
N ARG A 211 -19.25 -31.64 -33.44
CA ARG A 211 -19.57 -31.83 -34.87
C ARG A 211 -21.00 -31.46 -35.31
N GLN A 212 -21.95 -31.15 -34.41
CA GLN A 212 -23.33 -30.82 -34.82
C GLN A 212 -24.05 -29.70 -34.03
N ASN A 213 -23.38 -28.98 -33.14
CA ASN A 213 -24.06 -27.92 -32.37
C ASN A 213 -23.92 -26.56 -33.06
N ARG A 214 -25.03 -26.08 -33.64
CA ARG A 214 -25.21 -24.67 -34.00
C ARG A 214 -25.09 -23.84 -32.71
N LEU A 215 -23.95 -23.18 -32.50
CA LEU A 215 -23.73 -22.26 -31.38
C LEU A 215 -24.69 -21.07 -31.52
N LYS A 216 -25.87 -21.17 -30.89
CA LYS A 216 -26.73 -20.02 -30.66
C LYS A 216 -26.19 -19.31 -29.44
N LEU A 217 -25.36 -18.28 -29.67
CA LEU A 217 -24.89 -17.36 -28.65
C LEU A 217 -26.10 -16.59 -28.12
N THR A 218 -26.76 -17.18 -27.13
CA THR A 218 -27.78 -16.50 -26.36
C THR A 218 -27.00 -15.63 -25.38
N MET A 219 -27.07 -14.30 -25.53
CA MET A 219 -26.52 -13.34 -24.56
C MET A 219 -26.98 -13.78 -23.17
N ASN A 220 -26.05 -14.37 -22.41
CA ASN A 220 -26.34 -15.08 -21.18
C ASN A 220 -26.72 -14.07 -20.09
N GLU A 221 -27.61 -14.43 -19.16
CA GLU A 221 -27.94 -13.64 -17.95
C GLU A 221 -26.67 -13.17 -17.20
N LYS A 222 -25.55 -13.87 -17.39
CA LYS A 222 -24.23 -13.50 -16.87
C LYS A 222 -23.68 -12.16 -17.39
N LEU A 223 -23.93 -11.77 -18.64
CA LEU A 223 -23.51 -10.47 -19.18
C LEU A 223 -24.39 -9.33 -18.63
N SER A 224 -25.69 -9.59 -18.46
CA SER A 224 -26.60 -8.71 -17.72
C SER A 224 -26.17 -8.51 -16.25
N ASN A 225 -25.67 -9.57 -15.61
CA ASN A 225 -25.08 -9.46 -14.26
C ASN A 225 -23.80 -8.62 -14.23
N ILE A 226 -22.95 -8.71 -15.27
CA ILE A 226 -21.74 -7.87 -15.37
C ILE A 226 -22.11 -6.41 -15.61
N GLU A 227 -23.07 -6.13 -16.49
CA GLU A 227 -23.63 -4.78 -16.70
C GLU A 227 -24.26 -4.23 -15.41
N SER A 228 -24.97 -5.06 -14.64
CA SER A 228 -25.55 -4.70 -13.34
C SER A 228 -24.48 -4.35 -12.31
N ILE A 229 -23.45 -5.20 -12.17
CA ILE A 229 -22.33 -4.97 -11.23
C ILE A 229 -21.57 -3.69 -11.60
N ILE A 230 -21.20 -3.51 -12.88
CA ILE A 230 -20.46 -2.33 -13.31
C ILE A 230 -21.35 -1.07 -13.29
N GLY A 231 -22.66 -1.24 -13.56
CA GLY A 231 -23.70 -0.20 -13.49
C GLY A 231 -23.82 0.47 -12.13
N THR A 232 -23.54 -0.25 -11.04
CA THR A 232 -23.49 0.34 -9.68
C THR A 232 -22.41 1.41 -9.52
N PHE A 233 -21.41 1.45 -10.41
CA PHE A 233 -20.29 2.40 -10.39
C PHE A 233 -20.35 3.44 -11.52
N GLY A 234 -21.39 3.43 -12.35
CA GLY A 234 -21.63 4.40 -13.42
C GLY A 234 -22.28 3.82 -14.67
N THR A 235 -22.69 4.67 -15.61
CA THR A 235 -23.36 4.24 -16.85
C THR A 235 -22.35 3.56 -17.79
N VAL A 236 -22.66 2.33 -18.18
CA VAL A 236 -21.86 1.51 -19.09
C VAL A 236 -22.55 1.48 -20.44
N GLU A 237 -21.82 1.83 -21.50
CA GLU A 237 -22.27 1.61 -22.88
C GLU A 237 -21.54 0.38 -23.42
N THR A 238 -22.34 -0.58 -23.89
CA THR A 238 -21.85 -1.82 -24.49
C THR A 238 -21.89 -1.67 -26.00
N GLU A 239 -20.72 -1.62 -26.64
CA GLU A 239 -20.61 -1.57 -28.10
C GLU A 239 -20.21 -2.95 -28.61
N ILE A 240 -21.12 -3.61 -29.34
CA ILE A 240 -20.93 -4.98 -29.83
C ILE A 240 -20.46 -4.89 -31.29
N GLY A 241 -19.15 -5.12 -31.50
CA GLY A 241 -18.58 -5.35 -32.83
C GLY A 241 -18.66 -6.82 -33.25
N GLN A 242 -18.38 -7.13 -34.52
CA GLN A 242 -18.45 -8.49 -35.07
C GLN A 242 -17.52 -9.51 -34.37
N THR A 243 -16.49 -9.05 -33.65
CA THR A 243 -15.52 -9.91 -32.94
C THR A 243 -15.04 -9.33 -31.59
N LEU A 244 -15.62 -8.22 -31.13
CA LEU A 244 -15.14 -7.51 -29.95
C LEU A 244 -16.31 -6.89 -29.17
N ILE A 245 -16.39 -7.15 -27.87
CA ILE A 245 -17.26 -6.41 -26.96
C ILE A 245 -16.42 -5.34 -26.28
N VAL A 246 -16.73 -4.07 -26.51
CA VAL A 246 -16.05 -2.94 -25.86
C VAL A 246 -16.99 -2.34 -24.83
N LEU A 247 -16.59 -2.40 -23.56
CA LEU A 247 -17.30 -1.73 -22.46
C LEU A 247 -16.70 -0.33 -22.26
N LYS A 248 -17.47 0.71 -22.60
CA LYS A 248 -17.07 2.11 -22.38
C LYS A 248 -17.80 2.66 -21.16
N ARG A 249 -17.05 3.04 -20.12
CA ARG A 249 -17.59 3.78 -18.98
C ARG A 249 -17.77 5.25 -19.37
N ARG A 250 -19.01 5.76 -19.37
CA ARG A 250 -19.24 7.20 -19.48
C ARG A 250 -19.23 7.83 -18.09
N LYS A 251 -18.41 8.87 -17.90
CA LYS A 251 -18.54 9.76 -16.74
C LYS A 251 -19.89 10.47 -16.85
N ASN A 252 -20.80 10.24 -15.89
CA ASN A 252 -22.04 11.01 -15.80
C ASN A 252 -21.72 12.48 -15.55
N LYS A 253 -22.34 13.38 -16.32
CA LYS A 253 -22.33 14.84 -16.11
C LYS A 253 -23.19 15.23 -14.88
N GLN A 254 -22.91 14.68 -13.71
CA GLN A 254 -23.48 15.14 -12.44
C GLN A 254 -22.37 15.65 -11.50
N ALA A 255 -21.63 16.64 -11.98
CA ALA A 255 -20.85 17.54 -11.12
C ALA A 255 -21.34 19.00 -11.21
N GLN A 256 -22.52 19.22 -11.79
CA GLN A 256 -23.16 20.53 -11.85
C GLN A 256 -24.65 20.35 -11.64
N ILE A 257 -25.08 20.20 -10.38
CA ILE A 257 -26.41 20.57 -9.87
C ILE A 257 -26.35 20.38 -8.34
N MET A 258 -26.64 21.50 -7.63
CA MET A 258 -26.91 21.65 -6.19
C MET A 258 -25.75 22.12 -5.28
N SER A 259 -25.39 23.38 -5.46
CA SER A 259 -25.44 24.36 -4.36
C SER A 259 -26.87 24.43 -3.81
N ASN A 260 -27.15 23.68 -2.74
CA ASN A 260 -28.17 23.92 -1.71
C ASN A 260 -28.20 22.68 -0.83
N ILE A 261 -27.50 22.74 0.29
CA ILE A 261 -27.52 21.73 1.34
C ILE A 261 -28.68 22.12 2.26
N PRO A 262 -29.81 21.38 2.30
CA PRO A 262 -30.69 21.47 3.45
C PRO A 262 -30.03 20.76 4.63
N ASN A 263 -30.21 21.33 5.81
CA ASN A 263 -29.76 20.78 7.07
C ASN A 263 -30.34 19.37 7.27
N ILE A 264 -29.50 18.33 7.21
CA ILE A 264 -29.89 16.95 7.52
C ILE A 264 -29.36 16.65 8.92
N ASP A 265 -30.17 16.98 9.92
CA ASP A 265 -30.08 16.33 11.21
C ASP A 265 -30.51 14.86 11.04
N LYS A 266 -29.62 13.96 11.47
CA LYS A 266 -29.76 12.48 11.51
C LYS A 266 -29.76 11.77 10.15
N ILE A 267 -28.56 11.39 9.72
CA ILE A 267 -28.39 10.17 8.91
C ILE A 267 -28.20 9.01 9.90
N GLU A 268 -29.19 8.11 9.96
CA GLU A 268 -28.97 6.78 10.53
C GLU A 268 -27.89 6.08 9.70
N ILE A 269 -26.80 5.72 10.37
CA ILE A 269 -25.75 4.89 9.81
C ILE A 269 -26.38 3.53 9.50
N ALA A 270 -26.66 3.26 8.23
CA ALA A 270 -26.91 1.91 7.78
C ALA A 270 -25.64 1.10 8.03
N TYR A 271 -25.69 0.28 9.07
CA TYR A 271 -24.66 -0.67 9.45
C TYR A 271 -24.28 -1.50 8.20
N VAL A 272 -23.06 -1.29 7.67
CA VAL A 272 -22.50 -2.19 6.67
C VAL A 272 -22.42 -3.55 7.36
N GLY A 273 -23.20 -4.50 6.86
CA GLY A 273 -23.36 -5.81 7.48
C GLY A 273 -22.00 -6.39 7.84
N GLN A 274 -21.86 -6.78 9.11
CA GLN A 274 -20.73 -7.59 9.56
C GLN A 274 -20.50 -8.70 8.53
N ILE A 275 -19.26 -8.80 8.03
CA ILE A 275 -18.81 -10.01 7.35
C ILE A 275 -19.01 -11.14 8.37
N LYS A 276 -20.10 -11.91 8.20
CA LYS A 276 -20.31 -13.15 8.95
C LYS A 276 -19.29 -14.14 8.42
N LEU A 277 -18.11 -14.11 9.04
CA LEU A 277 -17.19 -15.23 8.95
C LEU A 277 -17.92 -16.48 9.46
N PRO A 278 -17.84 -17.62 8.76
CA PRO A 278 -18.52 -18.83 9.18
C PRO A 278 -18.13 -19.16 10.63
N SER A 279 -19.13 -19.29 11.48
CA SER A 279 -19.03 -19.54 12.93
C SER A 279 -18.39 -20.89 13.30
N SER A 280 -17.86 -21.64 12.32
CA SER A 280 -17.18 -22.91 12.48
C SER A 280 -15.65 -22.86 12.27
N MET A 281 -15.05 -21.70 11.95
CA MET A 281 -13.58 -21.58 12.00
C MET A 281 -13.13 -21.40 13.46
N VAL A 282 -12.73 -22.52 14.08
CA VAL A 282 -12.10 -22.57 15.40
C VAL A 282 -10.71 -21.93 15.30
N TRP A 283 -10.63 -20.61 15.48
CA TRP A 283 -9.37 -19.87 15.55
C TRP A 283 -8.55 -20.23 16.81
N SER A 284 -9.17 -20.82 17.84
CA SER A 284 -8.58 -20.95 19.17
C SER A 284 -7.59 -22.12 19.35
N TRP A 285 -7.44 -23.03 18.38
CA TRP A 285 -6.58 -24.22 18.54
C TRP A 285 -5.29 -24.19 17.73
N ILE A 286 -5.14 -23.30 16.73
CA ILE A 286 -3.97 -23.29 15.83
C ILE A 286 -2.94 -22.19 16.20
N PHE A 287 -3.34 -21.12 16.90
CA PHE A 287 -2.50 -19.92 17.07
C PHE A 287 -2.00 -19.69 18.52
N LYS A 288 -1.57 -20.72 19.24
CA LYS A 288 -1.02 -20.53 20.60
C LYS A 288 0.38 -19.86 20.63
N SER A 289 1.03 -19.64 19.50
CA SER A 289 2.37 -19.01 19.41
C SER A 289 2.62 -18.36 18.05
N PHE A 290 1.73 -17.47 17.62
CA PHE A 290 1.87 -16.77 16.34
C PHE A 290 2.09 -15.28 16.59
N GLU A 291 3.24 -14.77 16.14
CA GLU A 291 3.54 -13.34 16.15
C GLU A 291 3.57 -12.85 14.70
N LEU A 292 2.56 -12.08 14.32
CA LEU A 292 2.38 -11.56 12.98
C LEU A 292 3.21 -10.27 12.84
N GLN A 293 4.26 -10.30 12.03
CA GLN A 293 5.10 -9.11 11.79
C GLN A 293 4.72 -8.32 10.55
N GLY A 294 3.99 -8.92 9.62
CA GLY A 294 3.60 -8.25 8.38
C GLY A 294 2.44 -8.93 7.67
N ILE A 295 1.60 -8.10 7.05
CA ILE A 295 0.52 -8.54 6.16
C ILE A 295 0.70 -7.80 4.84
N ILE A 296 0.72 -8.54 3.74
CA ILE A 296 0.63 -7.97 2.39
C ILE A 296 -0.57 -8.59 1.71
N ILE A 297 -1.39 -7.77 1.06
CA ILE A 297 -2.48 -8.26 0.22
C ILE A 297 -2.04 -8.16 -1.25
N LEU A 298 -2.01 -9.29 -1.93
CA LEU A 298 -1.55 -9.43 -3.30
C LEU A 298 -2.62 -8.97 -4.29
N PRO A 299 -2.26 -8.56 -5.52
CA PRO A 299 -3.24 -8.12 -6.51
C PRO A 299 -4.34 -9.15 -6.85
N ASP A 300 -4.09 -10.45 -6.70
CA ASP A 300 -5.10 -11.51 -6.90
C ASP A 300 -6.02 -11.74 -5.68
N GLY A 301 -5.86 -10.93 -4.64
CA GLY A 301 -6.62 -10.96 -3.38
C GLY A 301 -5.99 -11.82 -2.28
N LYS A 302 -4.96 -12.62 -2.59
CA LYS A 302 -4.31 -13.48 -1.59
C LYS A 302 -3.63 -12.62 -0.52
N MET A 303 -3.60 -13.10 0.71
CA MET A 303 -2.85 -12.44 1.80
C MET A 303 -1.58 -13.22 2.08
N ILE A 304 -0.44 -12.54 2.12
CA ILE A 304 0.81 -13.08 2.64
C ILE A 304 0.96 -12.62 4.08
N LEU A 305 1.09 -13.57 5.00
CA LEU A 305 1.37 -13.33 6.42
C LEU A 305 2.80 -13.75 6.73
N ALA A 306 3.55 -12.86 7.38
CA ALA A 306 4.88 -13.15 7.90
C ALA A 306 4.79 -13.63 9.36
N ASP A 307 5.21 -14.88 9.58
CA ASP A 307 5.28 -15.54 10.89
C ASP A 307 6.74 -15.55 11.36
N SER A 308 7.06 -14.64 12.28
CA SER A 308 8.43 -14.48 12.80
C SER A 308 8.86 -15.65 13.68
N TYR A 309 7.92 -16.29 14.39
CA TYR A 309 8.20 -17.36 15.31
C TYR A 309 8.68 -18.62 14.58
N TYR A 310 8.00 -18.96 13.48
CA TYR A 310 8.32 -20.15 12.69
C TYR A 310 9.16 -19.88 11.43
N LYS A 311 9.64 -18.63 11.25
CA LYS A 311 10.39 -18.17 10.08
C LYS A 311 9.71 -18.57 8.77
N ARG A 312 8.41 -18.31 8.66
CA ARG A 312 7.64 -18.73 7.48
C ARG A 312 6.74 -17.65 6.91
N LEU A 313 6.49 -17.76 5.61
CA LEU A 313 5.43 -17.04 4.92
C LEU A 313 4.23 -17.95 4.73
N LEU A 314 3.06 -17.46 5.12
CA LEU A 314 1.78 -18.13 4.90
C LEU A 314 1.02 -17.38 3.82
N ILE A 315 0.64 -18.08 2.74
CA ILE A 315 -0.24 -17.51 1.71
C ILE A 315 -1.67 -17.98 1.96
N VAL A 316 -2.53 -17.04 2.34
CA VAL A 316 -3.98 -17.23 2.52
C VAL A 316 -4.68 -16.84 1.22
N ASN A 317 -5.47 -17.75 0.66
CA ASN A 317 -6.29 -17.46 -0.50
C ASN A 317 -7.56 -16.70 -0.13
N ASN A 318 -8.26 -16.20 -1.16
CA ASN A 318 -9.52 -15.49 -1.03
C ASN A 318 -10.64 -16.32 -0.38
N ASP A 319 -10.51 -17.66 -0.36
CA ASP A 319 -11.45 -18.58 0.30
C ASP A 319 -11.10 -18.85 1.78
N GLY A 320 -10.07 -18.17 2.31
CA GLY A 320 -9.57 -18.34 3.68
C GLY A 320 -8.69 -19.59 3.87
N ARG A 321 -8.41 -20.36 2.81
CA ARG A 321 -7.51 -21.52 2.89
C ARG A 321 -6.08 -21.13 2.60
N TRP A 322 -5.15 -21.72 3.34
CA TRP A 322 -3.71 -21.59 3.14
C TRP A 322 -3.27 -22.51 1.99
N THR A 323 -2.50 -22.00 1.03
CA THR A 323 -1.99 -22.85 -0.08
C THR A 323 -0.53 -23.23 0.05
N SER A 324 0.27 -22.47 0.79
CA SER A 324 1.70 -22.67 0.83
C SER A 324 2.32 -22.11 2.10
N GLN A 325 3.32 -22.84 2.60
CA GLN A 325 4.17 -22.48 3.72
C GLN A 325 5.61 -22.45 3.19
N TYR A 326 6.22 -21.27 3.17
CA TYR A 326 7.61 -21.12 2.79
C TYR A 326 8.44 -20.95 4.05
N HIS A 327 9.45 -21.79 4.26
CA HIS A 327 10.43 -21.56 5.30
C HIS A 327 11.52 -20.65 4.75
N ALA A 328 11.74 -19.50 5.39
CA ALA A 328 12.94 -18.71 5.19
C ALA A 328 14.11 -19.54 5.76
N GLN A 329 15.05 -19.93 4.89
CA GLN A 329 16.23 -20.72 5.27
C GLN A 329 17.24 -19.88 6.04
#